data_AF-A0AAV5D991-F1
#
_entry.id   AF-A0AAV5D991-F1
#
_cell.length_a   1.000
_cell.length_b   1.000
_cell.length_c   1.000
_cell.angle_alpha   90.00
_cell.angle_beta   90.00
_cell.angle_gamma   90.00
#
_symmetry.space_group_name_H-M   'P 1'
#
loop_
_entity.id
_entity.type
_entity.pdbx_description
1 polymer ?
#
loop_
_entity_poly.entity_id
_entity_poly.type
_entity_poly.pdbx_seq_one_letter_code
_entity_poly.pdbx_strand_id
1 'polypeptide(L)'
;MNHLYDVMYEFNFSLPPDYALVIRALGSLEGTAKALDPDFKVIESAYPFVIGRLLEDPSPDMRKILRELLIRDDGSIRWNRLERLIAAISEQSSESSNKSEDGSADNASGSSDWRSFNMHSVVAATEDLFDFILSRKGWRVRVFLVQDIIKASDAFLQEATFFISI
;
A
#
# COMPACT_ATOMS: atom_id res chain seq x y z
N MET A 1 6.25 12.29 -30.56
CA MET A 1 6.06 11.22 -29.56
C MET A 1 7.39 10.53 -29.23
N ASN A 2 8.44 11.26 -28.77
CA ASN A 2 9.74 10.66 -28.40
C ASN A 2 10.26 11.09 -27.02
N HIS A 3 9.46 11.83 -26.25
CA HIS A 3 9.93 12.49 -25.02
C HIS A 3 10.39 11.52 -23.92
N LEU A 4 9.93 10.27 -23.91
CA LEU A 4 10.35 9.30 -22.89
C LEU A 4 11.76 8.76 -23.13
N TYR A 5 12.12 8.53 -24.40
CA TYR A 5 13.44 8.01 -24.76
C TYR A 5 14.54 9.04 -24.47
N ASP A 6 14.29 10.32 -24.79
CA ASP A 6 15.24 11.41 -24.51
C ASP A 6 15.50 11.56 -23.01
N VAL A 7 14.46 11.50 -22.18
CA VAL A 7 14.59 11.59 -20.71
C VAL A 7 15.34 10.38 -20.13
N MET A 8 15.17 9.19 -20.69
CA MET A 8 15.90 7.99 -20.25
C MET A 8 17.42 8.11 -20.46
N TYR A 9 17.84 8.72 -21.58
CA TYR A 9 19.26 8.97 -21.87
C TYR A 9 19.82 10.14 -21.08
N GLU A 10 19.05 11.21 -20.89
CA GLU A 10 19.47 12.40 -20.15
C GLU A 10 19.71 12.13 -18.66
N PHE A 11 18.96 11.20 -18.05
CA PHE A 11 19.10 10.81 -16.64
C PHE A 11 19.94 9.56 -16.40
N ASN A 12 20.55 8.97 -17.43
CA ASN A 12 21.42 7.79 -17.33
C ASN A 12 20.79 6.63 -16.54
N PHE A 13 19.50 6.37 -16.80
CA PHE A 13 18.72 5.40 -16.03
C PHE A 13 19.24 3.97 -16.29
N SER A 14 20.02 3.44 -15.35
CA SER A 14 20.53 2.07 -15.38
C SER A 14 19.85 1.20 -14.34
N LEU A 15 19.10 0.21 -14.80
CA LEU A 15 18.53 -0.84 -13.94
C LEU A 15 19.56 -1.97 -13.78
N PRO A 16 19.76 -2.50 -12.56
CA PRO A 16 20.55 -3.71 -12.40
C PRO A 16 19.95 -4.88 -13.22
N PRO A 17 20.78 -5.79 -13.76
CA PRO A 17 20.33 -6.83 -14.68
C PRO A 17 19.18 -7.68 -14.16
N ASP A 18 19.20 -8.02 -12.88
CA ASP A 18 18.19 -8.87 -12.25
C ASP A 18 16.79 -8.22 -12.28
N TYR A 19 16.70 -6.93 -11.98
CA TYR A 19 15.44 -6.19 -12.05
C TYR A 19 14.93 -6.05 -13.48
N ALA A 20 15.84 -5.89 -14.46
CA ALA A 20 15.46 -5.82 -15.87
C ALA A 20 14.82 -7.13 -16.36
N LEU A 21 15.31 -8.28 -15.87
CA LEU A 21 14.71 -9.58 -16.18
C LEU A 21 13.31 -9.73 -15.57
N VAL A 22 13.15 -9.35 -14.30
CA VAL A 22 11.84 -9.40 -13.62
C VAL A 22 10.82 -8.51 -14.33
N ILE A 23 11.17 -7.26 -14.64
CA ILE A 23 10.26 -6.32 -15.32
C ILE A 23 9.92 -6.82 -16.72
N ARG A 24 10.87 -7.39 -17.46
CA ARG A 24 10.62 -7.99 -18.78
C ARG A 24 9.62 -9.14 -18.69
N ALA A 25 9.77 -10.03 -17.72
CA ALA A 25 8.85 -11.15 -17.52
C ALA A 25 7.44 -10.65 -17.15
N LEU A 26 7.34 -9.69 -16.21
CA LEU A 26 6.07 -9.07 -15.82
C LEU A 26 5.37 -8.38 -16.99
N GLY A 27 6.10 -7.62 -17.81
CA GLY A 27 5.54 -6.95 -18.98
C GLY A 27 5.00 -7.93 -20.03
N SER A 28 5.67 -9.07 -20.24
CA SER A 28 5.16 -10.14 -21.13
C SER A 28 3.90 -10.79 -20.57
N LEU A 29 3.85 -11.04 -19.26
CA LEU A 29 2.67 -11.58 -18.58
C LEU A 29 1.49 -10.59 -18.63
N GLU A 30 1.74 -9.30 -18.38
CA GLU A 30 0.72 -8.25 -18.47
C GLU A 30 0.19 -8.11 -19.89
N GLY A 31 1.07 -8.14 -20.90
CA GLY A 31 0.66 -8.12 -22.31
C GLY A 31 -0.25 -9.30 -22.69
N THR A 32 -0.01 -10.47 -22.09
CA THR A 32 -0.84 -11.66 -22.29
C THR A 32 -2.16 -11.53 -21.53
N ALA A 33 -2.13 -11.05 -20.28
CA ALA A 33 -3.32 -10.84 -19.46
C ALA A 33 -4.27 -9.79 -20.07
N LYS A 34 -3.72 -8.74 -20.70
CA LYS A 34 -4.51 -7.73 -21.41
C LYS A 34 -5.31 -8.26 -22.60
N ALA A 35 -4.94 -9.43 -23.14
CA ALA A 35 -5.73 -10.09 -24.18
C ALA A 35 -7.05 -10.68 -23.62
N LEU A 36 -7.10 -11.00 -22.32
CA LEU A 36 -8.28 -11.53 -21.61
C LEU A 36 -9.08 -10.41 -20.95
N ASP A 37 -8.40 -9.47 -20.29
CA ASP A 37 -8.99 -8.31 -19.62
C ASP A 37 -8.24 -7.04 -20.05
N PRO A 38 -8.83 -6.22 -20.95
CA PRO A 38 -8.18 -5.00 -21.46
C PRO A 38 -7.78 -3.99 -20.36
N ASP A 39 -8.53 -3.96 -19.26
CA ASP A 39 -8.31 -3.03 -18.13
C ASP A 39 -7.33 -3.59 -17.09
N PHE A 40 -6.85 -4.82 -17.27
CA PHE A 40 -5.88 -5.43 -16.38
C PHE A 40 -4.60 -4.59 -16.27
N LYS A 41 -4.15 -4.41 -15.02
CA LYS A 41 -2.91 -3.71 -14.66
C LYS A 41 -2.18 -4.51 -13.59
N VAL A 42 -1.04 -5.07 -13.96
CA VAL A 42 -0.31 -6.01 -13.09
C VAL A 42 0.08 -5.39 -11.75
N ILE A 43 0.44 -4.10 -11.74
CA ILE A 43 0.87 -3.39 -10.53
C ILE A 43 -0.29 -3.13 -9.56
N GLU A 44 -1.49 -2.85 -10.09
CA GLU A 44 -2.67 -2.62 -9.25
C GLU A 44 -3.13 -3.94 -8.63
N SER A 45 -3.14 -5.03 -9.39
CA SER A 45 -3.50 -6.36 -8.89
C SER A 45 -2.48 -6.91 -7.87
N ALA A 46 -1.20 -6.59 -8.03
CA ALA A 46 -0.16 -6.99 -7.07
C ALA A 46 -0.13 -6.13 -5.80
N TYR A 47 -0.82 -4.98 -5.79
CA TYR A 47 -0.74 -4.01 -4.71
C TYR A 47 -1.11 -4.59 -3.34
N PRO A 48 -2.23 -5.33 -3.17
CA PRO A 48 -2.59 -5.89 -1.87
C PRO A 48 -1.49 -6.77 -1.29
N PHE A 49 -0.96 -7.68 -2.12
CA PHE A 49 0.12 -8.58 -1.73
C PHE A 49 1.38 -7.83 -1.27
N VAL A 50 1.79 -6.79 -1.99
CA VAL A 50 2.96 -5.98 -1.63
C VAL A 50 2.74 -5.25 -0.30
N ILE A 51 1.57 -4.66 -0.11
CA ILE A 51 1.22 -3.99 1.16
C ILE A 51 1.18 -4.99 2.31
N GLY A 52 0.61 -6.16 2.05
CA GLY A 52 0.59 -7.24 3.01
C GLY A 52 1.98 -7.62 3.50
N ARG A 53 2.90 -7.85 2.55
CA ARG A 53 4.30 -8.18 2.87
C ARG A 53 5.03 -7.04 3.58
N LEU A 54 4.75 -5.78 3.21
CA LEU A 54 5.30 -4.57 3.83
C LEU A 54 4.86 -4.41 5.30
N LEU A 55 3.63 -4.79 5.62
CA LEU A 55 3.10 -4.78 6.99
C LEU A 55 3.62 -5.97 7.81
N GLU A 56 3.76 -7.13 7.16
CA GLU A 56 4.20 -8.36 7.81
C GLU A 56 5.68 -8.36 8.20
N ASP A 57 6.53 -7.77 7.37
CA ASP A 57 7.97 -7.74 7.63
C ASP A 57 8.32 -6.83 8.81
N PRO A 58 8.96 -7.35 9.88
CA PRO A 58 9.39 -6.55 11.02
C PRO A 58 10.73 -5.85 10.79
N SER A 59 11.39 -6.02 9.63
CA SER A 59 12.70 -5.43 9.39
C SER A 59 12.67 -3.89 9.47
N PRO A 60 13.72 -3.27 10.02
CA PRO A 60 13.77 -1.81 10.20
C PRO A 60 13.68 -1.07 8.85
N ASP A 61 14.23 -1.65 7.79
CA ASP A 61 14.16 -1.09 6.44
C ASP A 61 12.73 -1.11 5.91
N MET A 62 11.98 -2.20 6.12
CA MET A 62 10.59 -2.28 5.69
C MET A 62 9.69 -1.32 6.48
N ARG A 63 9.90 -1.21 7.80
CA ARG A 63 9.24 -0.21 8.65
C ARG A 63 9.53 1.22 8.20
N LYS A 64 10.76 1.49 7.76
CA LYS A 64 11.15 2.79 7.20
C LYS A 64 10.44 3.05 5.87
N ILE A 65 10.40 2.08 4.96
CA ILE A 65 9.68 2.19 3.68
C ILE A 65 8.19 2.46 3.92
N LEU A 66 7.56 1.72 4.84
CA LEU A 66 6.15 1.93 5.21
C LEU A 66 5.92 3.36 5.73
N ARG A 67 6.85 3.87 6.55
CA ARG A 67 6.78 5.23 7.05
C ARG A 67 6.90 6.27 5.94
N GLU A 68 7.87 6.14 5.04
CA GLU A 68 8.07 7.03 3.90
C GLU A 68 6.90 6.97 2.90
N LEU A 69 6.22 5.83 2.83
CA LEU A 69 5.02 5.67 2.03
C LEU A 69 3.86 6.52 2.57
N LEU A 70 3.70 6.59 3.89
CA LEU A 70 2.57 7.27 4.56
C LEU A 70 2.87 8.73 4.93
N ILE A 71 4.12 9.06 5.27
CA ILE A 71 4.54 10.35 5.78
C ILE A 71 5.56 10.95 4.82
N ARG A 72 5.31 12.19 4.38
CA ARG A 72 6.27 12.95 3.59
C ARG A 72 7.39 13.53 4.45
N ASP A 73 8.49 13.92 3.82
CA ASP A 73 9.63 14.57 4.49
C ASP A 73 9.27 15.89 5.19
N ASP A 74 8.19 16.55 4.74
CA ASP A 74 7.68 17.77 5.34
C ASP A 74 6.85 17.53 6.62
N GLY A 75 6.51 16.26 6.90
CA GLY A 75 5.66 15.82 8.00
C GLY A 75 4.18 15.68 7.63
N SER A 76 3.78 15.98 6.39
CA SER A 76 2.39 15.79 5.96
C SER A 76 2.05 14.32 5.73
N ILE A 77 0.79 13.96 6.02
CA ILE A 77 0.29 12.59 5.84
C ILE A 77 -0.27 12.43 4.42
N ARG A 78 0.09 11.33 3.76
CA ARG A 78 -0.41 10.98 2.43
C ARG A 78 -1.72 10.20 2.55
N TRP A 79 -2.81 10.91 2.83
CA TRP A 79 -4.14 10.33 3.04
C TRP A 79 -4.57 9.33 1.94
N ASN A 80 -4.33 9.63 0.66
CA ASN A 80 -4.62 8.70 -0.44
C ASN A 80 -3.85 7.37 -0.35
N ARG A 81 -2.61 7.38 0.18
CA ARG A 81 -1.85 6.14 0.38
C ARG A 81 -2.35 5.35 1.57
N LEU A 82 -2.72 6.04 2.65
CA LEU A 82 -3.33 5.41 3.82
C LEU A 82 -4.66 4.75 3.47
N GLU A 83 -5.51 5.41 2.71
CA GLU A 83 -6.78 4.87 2.24
C GLU A 83 -6.57 3.59 1.41
N ARG A 84 -5.65 3.63 0.44
CA ARG A 84 -5.30 2.46 -0.37
C ARG A 84 -4.73 1.32 0.48
N LEU A 85 -3.94 1.64 1.51
CA LEU A 85 -3.40 0.66 2.45
C LEU A 85 -4.54 -0.04 3.22
N ILE A 86 -5.48 0.73 3.76
CA ILE A 86 -6.63 0.20 4.50
C ILE A 86 -7.51 -0.66 3.60
N ALA A 87 -7.80 -0.20 2.38
CA ALA A 87 -8.57 -0.96 1.40
C ALA A 87 -7.91 -2.32 1.10
N ALA A 88 -6.59 -2.32 0.84
CA ALA A 88 -5.82 -3.54 0.59
C ALA A 88 -5.86 -4.53 1.77
N ILE A 89 -5.76 -4.04 3.01
CA ILE A 89 -5.86 -4.89 4.21
C ILE A 89 -7.26 -5.51 4.33
N SER A 90 -8.31 -4.73 4.03
CA SER A 90 -9.69 -5.20 4.13
C SER A 90 -10.00 -6.31 3.13
N GLU A 91 -9.53 -6.19 1.89
CA GLU A 91 -9.75 -7.18 0.83
C GLU A 91 -9.04 -8.51 1.10
N GLN A 92 -7.83 -8.46 1.68
CA GLN A 92 -7.14 -9.67 2.12
C GLN A 92 -7.84 -10.41 3.26
N SER A 93 -8.44 -9.66 4.19
CA SER A 93 -9.12 -10.27 5.34
C SER A 93 -10.38 -11.02 4.94
N SER A 94 -11.08 -10.55 3.89
CA SER A 94 -12.28 -11.21 3.36
C SER A 94 -11.96 -12.48 2.56
N GLU A 95 -10.86 -12.51 1.79
CA GLU A 95 -10.45 -13.71 1.04
C GLU A 95 -10.01 -14.87 1.94
N SER A 96 -9.48 -14.59 3.14
CA SER A 96 -9.15 -15.63 4.13
C SER A 96 -10.38 -16.33 4.72
N SER A 97 -11.58 -15.73 4.59
CA SER A 97 -12.82 -16.22 5.20
C SER A 97 -13.62 -17.15 4.26
N ASN A 98 -13.37 -17.09 2.94
CA ASN A 98 -14.17 -17.78 1.92
C ASN A 98 -13.61 -19.15 1.48
N LYS A 99 -12.62 -19.72 2.19
CA LYS A 99 -12.10 -21.07 1.93
C LYS A 99 -12.37 -22.01 3.09
N SER A 100 -13.65 -22.26 3.31
CA SER A 100 -14.12 -23.47 4.00
C SER A 100 -15.12 -24.15 3.06
N GLU A 101 -14.85 -25.41 2.70
CA GLU A 101 -15.72 -26.36 1.97
C GLU A 101 -15.72 -26.30 0.43
N ASP A 102 -14.91 -27.15 -0.23
CA ASP A 102 -15.37 -28.45 -0.80
C ASP A 102 -14.21 -29.24 -1.49
N GLY A 103 -14.17 -30.56 -1.24
CA GLY A 103 -13.80 -31.63 -2.20
C GLY A 103 -12.36 -31.88 -2.70
N SER A 104 -11.65 -32.81 -2.02
CA SER A 104 -10.74 -33.88 -2.52
C SER A 104 -9.44 -33.61 -3.34
N ALA A 105 -8.35 -34.16 -2.74
CA ALA A 105 -7.21 -34.89 -3.31
C ALA A 105 -6.18 -34.13 -4.19
N ASP A 106 -5.04 -33.71 -3.62
CA ASP A 106 -3.78 -34.49 -3.65
C ASP A 106 -2.57 -33.69 -3.12
N ASN A 107 -1.62 -34.42 -2.57
CA ASN A 107 -0.51 -33.95 -1.74
C ASN A 107 0.51 -33.08 -2.49
N ALA A 108 0.67 -31.84 -2.02
CA ALA A 108 1.94 -31.11 -2.07
C ALA A 108 2.13 -30.39 -0.73
N SER A 109 2.99 -30.95 0.12
CA SER A 109 3.57 -30.24 1.26
C SER A 109 4.42 -29.09 0.72
N GLY A 110 3.80 -27.92 0.61
CA GLY A 110 4.38 -26.75 -0.02
C GLY A 110 3.62 -25.49 0.36
N SER A 111 3.89 -25.01 1.57
CA SER A 111 3.69 -23.63 2.03
C SER A 111 2.32 -23.00 1.77
N SER A 112 1.38 -23.27 2.67
CA SER A 112 0.24 -22.40 2.95
C SER A 112 0.62 -21.16 3.79
N ASP A 113 1.91 -20.92 4.05
CA ASP A 113 2.39 -19.82 4.90
C ASP A 113 2.26 -18.44 4.25
N TRP A 114 2.22 -18.35 2.92
CA TRP A 114 2.19 -17.06 2.24
C TRP A 114 0.79 -16.40 2.19
N ARG A 115 -0.27 -17.09 2.64
CA ARG A 115 -1.67 -16.62 2.50
C ARG A 115 -2.32 -16.12 3.78
N SER A 116 -1.69 -16.30 4.95
CA SER A 116 -2.27 -15.84 6.21
C SER A 116 -1.81 -14.44 6.54
N PHE A 117 -2.71 -13.46 6.42
CA PHE A 117 -2.46 -12.14 6.97
C PHE A 117 -2.37 -12.18 8.48
N ASN A 118 -1.16 -12.00 9.01
CA ASN A 118 -0.95 -12.01 10.45
C ASN A 118 -1.33 -10.65 11.06
N MET A 119 -2.49 -10.57 11.72
CA MET A 119 -2.99 -9.34 12.36
C MET A 119 -1.97 -8.73 13.33
N HIS A 120 -1.16 -9.55 14.03
CA HIS A 120 -0.15 -9.05 14.96
C HIS A 120 0.92 -8.20 14.26
N SER A 121 1.23 -8.50 13.00
CA SER A 121 2.21 -7.74 12.23
C SER A 121 1.72 -6.34 11.86
N VAL A 122 0.43 -6.24 11.52
CA VAL A 122 -0.26 -4.96 11.27
C VAL A 122 -0.29 -4.13 12.54
N VAL A 123 -0.65 -4.75 13.68
CA VAL A 123 -0.63 -4.07 14.98
C VAL A 123 0.78 -3.54 15.29
N ALA A 124 1.80 -4.36 15.15
CA ALA A 124 3.19 -3.92 15.35
C ALA A 124 3.59 -2.78 14.40
N ALA A 125 3.17 -2.83 13.13
CA ALA A 125 3.42 -1.76 12.15
C ALA A 125 2.74 -0.44 12.55
N THR A 126 1.52 -0.54 13.08
CA THR A 126 0.77 0.62 13.56
C THR A 126 1.38 1.19 14.83
N GLU A 127 1.80 0.34 15.79
CA GLU A 127 2.49 0.76 17.00
C GLU A 127 3.77 1.52 16.67
N ASP A 128 4.60 1.01 15.77
CA ASP A 128 5.82 1.68 15.30
C ASP A 128 5.54 3.07 14.68
N LEU A 129 4.41 3.21 13.99
CA LEU A 129 3.99 4.48 13.39
C LEU A 129 3.50 5.46 14.47
N PHE A 130 2.68 4.99 15.42
CA PHE A 130 2.21 5.79 16.53
C PHE A 130 3.36 6.25 17.44
N ASP A 131 4.29 5.37 17.77
CA ASP A 131 5.48 5.70 18.53
C ASP A 131 6.32 6.76 17.83
N PHE A 132 6.42 6.70 16.49
CA PHE A 132 7.09 7.76 15.73
C PHE A 132 6.34 9.09 15.80
N ILE A 133 5.03 9.10 15.54
CA ILE A 133 4.20 10.29 15.61
C ILE A 133 4.29 10.91 17.01
N LEU A 134 4.21 10.10 18.06
CA LEU A 134 4.29 10.47 19.48
C LEU A 134 5.72 10.62 20.02
N SER A 135 6.75 10.41 19.19
CA SER A 135 8.14 10.74 19.51
C SER A 135 8.44 12.22 19.29
N ARG A 136 9.50 12.72 19.92
CA ARG A 136 10.02 14.09 19.68
C ARG A 136 10.38 14.31 18.19
N LYS A 137 10.76 13.25 17.48
CA LYS A 137 11.10 13.29 16.05
C LYS A 137 9.86 13.55 15.17
N GLY A 138 8.67 13.15 15.61
CA GLY A 138 7.40 13.29 14.89
C GLY A 138 6.67 14.62 15.11
N TRP A 139 7.28 15.61 15.75
CA TRP A 139 6.64 16.91 16.06
C TRP A 139 5.95 17.54 14.85
N ARG A 140 6.61 17.54 13.68
CA ARG A 140 6.04 18.09 12.44
C ARG A 140 4.76 17.37 12.03
N VAL A 141 4.77 16.04 12.11
CA VAL A 141 3.61 15.21 11.76
C VAL A 141 2.44 15.54 12.67
N ARG A 142 2.66 15.71 13.97
CA ARG A 142 1.58 16.08 14.90
C ARG A 142 0.93 17.41 14.56
N VAL A 143 1.73 18.43 14.24
CA VAL A 143 1.20 19.75 13.89
C VAL A 143 0.29 19.66 12.67
N PHE A 144 0.72 18.95 11.63
CA PHE A 144 -0.10 18.73 10.44
C PHE A 144 -1.35 17.88 10.72
N LEU A 145 -1.22 16.82 11.51
CA LEU A 145 -2.33 15.95 11.88
C LEU A 145 -3.41 16.73 12.65
N VAL A 146 -3.01 17.57 13.60
CA VAL A 146 -3.93 18.44 14.34
C VAL A 146 -4.61 19.45 13.40
N GLN A 147 -3.84 20.07 12.49
CA GLN A 147 -4.43 20.99 11.50
C GLN A 147 -5.45 20.28 10.60
N ASP A 148 -5.15 19.07 10.15
CA ASP A 148 -6.05 18.29 9.30
C ASP A 148 -7.32 17.87 10.08
N ILE A 149 -7.20 17.48 11.35
CA ILE A 149 -8.37 17.21 12.21
C ILE A 149 -9.23 18.45 12.39
N ILE A 150 -8.64 19.62 12.62
CA ILE A 150 -9.37 20.87 12.79
C ILE A 150 -10.11 21.21 11.49
N LYS A 151 -9.45 21.12 10.33
CA LYS A 151 -10.08 21.35 9.02
C LYS A 151 -11.22 20.37 8.76
N ALA A 152 -11.04 19.09 9.08
CA ALA A 152 -12.08 18.09 8.93
C ALA A 152 -13.28 18.36 9.86
N SER A 153 -13.00 18.77 11.09
CA SER A 153 -14.04 19.13 12.07
C SER A 153 -14.81 20.38 11.63
N ASP A 154 -14.12 21.40 11.11
CA ASP A 154 -14.74 22.62 10.59
C ASP A 154 -15.61 22.34 9.36
N ALA A 155 -15.12 21.50 8.43
CA ALA A 155 -15.91 21.04 7.29
C ALA A 155 -17.17 20.27 7.72
N PHE A 156 -17.04 19.39 8.72
CA PHE A 156 -18.17 18.63 9.25
C PHE A 156 -19.22 19.52 9.94
N LEU A 157 -18.78 20.54 10.67
CA LEU A 157 -19.68 21.51 11.29
C LEU A 157 -20.41 22.37 10.26
N GLN A 158 -19.74 22.77 9.18
CA GLN A 158 -20.38 23.51 8.08
C GLN A 158 -21.46 22.68 7.39
N GLU A 159 -21.21 21.39 7.16
CA GLU A 159 -22.20 20.45 6.61
C GLU A 159 -23.41 20.30 7.54
N ALA A 160 -23.19 20.21 8.86
CA ALA A 160 -24.27 20.13 9.85
C ALA A 160 -25.12 21.40 9.91
N THR A 161 -24.52 22.60 9.79
CA THR A 161 -25.27 23.85 9.71
C THR A 161 -26.11 23.98 8.42
N PHE A 162 -25.68 23.36 7.32
CA PHE A 162 -26.45 23.31 6.08
C PHE A 162 -27.71 22.44 6.22
N PHE A 163 -27.66 21.39 7.04
CA PHE A 163 -28.78 20.48 7.31
C PHE A 163 -29.86 21.09 8.20
N ILE A 164 -29.54 22.11 9.01
CA ILE A 164 -30.47 22.79 9.93
C ILE A 164 -31.21 23.96 9.25
N SER A 165 -30.73 24.41 8.09
CA SER A 165 -31.29 25.56 7.36
C SER A 165 -32.26 25.20 6.23
N ILE A 166 -32.64 23.92 6.10
CA ILE A 166 -33.68 23.37 5.21
C ILE A 166 -34.84 22.87 6.09
#